data_AF-A0A7W1D3J3-F1
#
_entry.id   AF-A0A7W1D3J3-F1
#
_cell.length_a   1.000
_cell.length_b   1.000
_cell.length_c   1.000
_cell.angle_alpha   90.00
_cell.angle_beta   90.00
_cell.angle_gamma   90.00
#
_symmetry.space_group_name_H-M   'P 1'
#
loop_
_entity.id
_entity.type
_entity.pdbx_description
1 polymer ?
#
loop_
_entity_poly.entity_id
_entity_poly.type
_entity_poly.pdbx_seq_one_letter_code
_entity_poly.pdbx_strand_id
1 'polypeptide(L)'
;ELSEFLPAEASLTNPVDMIASATGADYRRAIEVVACDPSVDAVIVIFIPPLVTLAADVARAICDAAGDMTRSLPLLTVFMSARGVPKELQGGDVKIPSYAFPEDAARALARSVGYGIWRATPEGRFPGYPDIRRDEAEALIATALGAGSRWLAPDDVAQLLSCYGLSMPVWRRAGTAEDAGSAAAELGGQVVLKAVAPELVHKTEAGAVRLDLSGSSEVRRAAADMAASVRRAGHEVESWLIQRMVPDGVEMLVGVVHDPLFGPVVACGAGGVAVELLNDVEVRLAPLSDLDAATMVRSLATWPLLDGYRGAPKADVAGLEDVLLRIGAMAENHPAVVELDCNPVMVTPEGAIIVDARVRVEPVGPPLPISARRRL
;
A
#
# COMPACT_ATOMS: atom_id res chain seq x y z
N GLU A 1 26.59 32.63 -21.73
CA GLU A 1 26.58 31.59 -22.79
C GLU A 1 25.37 31.71 -23.72
N LEU A 2 24.14 31.40 -23.32
CA LEU A 2 22.98 31.47 -24.24
C LEU A 2 22.76 32.87 -24.87
N SER A 3 22.95 33.94 -24.10
CA SER A 3 22.84 35.33 -24.57
C SER A 3 23.87 35.75 -25.63
N GLU A 4 24.92 34.95 -25.87
CA GLU A 4 25.98 35.28 -26.83
C GLU A 4 25.59 34.99 -28.28
N PHE A 5 24.55 34.18 -28.50
CA PHE A 5 24.11 33.78 -29.83
C PHE A 5 22.59 33.82 -30.02
N LEU A 6 21.81 33.78 -28.95
CA LEU A 6 20.37 33.97 -29.02
C LEU A 6 20.01 35.47 -29.09
N PRO A 7 18.92 35.83 -29.79
CA PRO A 7 18.45 37.21 -29.88
C PRO A 7 17.99 37.74 -28.52
N ALA A 8 17.96 39.06 -28.35
CA ALA A 8 17.60 39.69 -27.07
C ALA A 8 16.15 39.42 -26.64
N GLU A 9 15.29 39.09 -27.62
CA GLU A 9 13.89 38.72 -27.44
C GLU A 9 13.70 37.28 -26.93
N ALA A 10 14.75 36.46 -26.93
CA ALA A 10 14.70 35.09 -26.43
C ALA A 10 14.57 35.06 -24.91
N SER A 11 13.80 34.08 -24.39
CA SER A 11 13.85 33.73 -22.98
C SER A 11 15.03 32.80 -22.72
N LEU A 12 15.91 33.16 -21.77
CA LEU A 12 17.11 32.38 -21.42
C LEU A 12 16.95 31.56 -20.14
N THR A 13 15.78 31.62 -19.49
CA THR A 13 15.46 30.85 -18.28
C THR A 13 14.79 29.52 -18.66
N ASN A 14 14.30 28.73 -17.70
CA ASN A 14 13.56 27.50 -18.00
C ASN A 14 12.05 27.80 -18.14
N PRO A 15 11.44 27.66 -19.34
CA PRO A 15 12.00 27.13 -20.59
C PRO A 15 12.78 28.17 -21.44
N VAL A 16 13.79 27.69 -22.17
CA VAL A 16 14.57 28.50 -23.12
C VAL A 16 13.73 28.68 -24.39
N ASP A 17 13.22 29.89 -24.61
CA ASP A 17 12.42 30.24 -25.79
C ASP A 17 13.30 30.96 -26.82
N MET A 18 13.68 30.25 -27.88
CA MET A 18 14.57 30.74 -28.93
C MET A 18 13.84 31.45 -30.08
N ILE A 19 12.54 31.74 -29.93
CA ILE A 19 11.66 32.37 -30.93
C ILE A 19 11.58 31.62 -32.27
N ALA A 20 10.75 32.10 -33.20
CA ALA A 20 10.47 31.40 -34.46
C ALA A 20 11.62 31.43 -35.48
N SER A 21 12.68 32.21 -35.24
CA SER A 21 13.85 32.32 -36.13
C SER A 21 14.98 31.35 -35.81
N ALA A 22 14.84 30.52 -34.77
CA ALA A 22 15.87 29.57 -34.37
C ALA A 22 16.22 28.59 -35.51
N THR A 23 17.52 28.47 -35.77
CA THR A 23 18.11 27.56 -36.74
C THR A 23 18.56 26.26 -36.08
N GLY A 24 18.90 25.24 -36.89
CA GLY A 24 19.51 24.02 -36.35
C GLY A 24 20.79 24.30 -35.54
N ALA A 25 21.60 25.28 -35.96
CA ALA A 25 22.81 25.67 -35.23
C ALA A 25 22.51 26.25 -33.84
N ASP A 26 21.42 27.01 -33.71
CA ASP A 26 20.96 27.55 -32.43
C ASP A 26 20.50 26.43 -31.50
N TYR A 27 19.73 25.46 -32.01
CA TYR A 27 19.33 24.26 -31.26
C TYR A 27 20.54 23.46 -30.75
N ARG A 28 21.55 23.23 -31.60
CA ARG A 28 22.77 22.52 -31.20
C ARG A 28 23.50 23.23 -30.06
N ARG A 29 23.82 24.52 -30.21
CA ARG A 29 24.51 25.28 -29.16
C ARG A 29 23.68 25.38 -27.89
N ALA A 30 22.38 25.56 -27.99
CA ALA A 30 21.50 25.61 -26.83
C ALA A 30 21.50 24.29 -26.06
N ILE A 31 21.41 23.16 -26.76
CA ILE A 31 21.49 21.82 -26.14
C ILE A 31 22.85 21.62 -25.48
N GLU A 32 23.95 21.96 -26.16
CA GLU A 32 25.30 21.85 -25.60
C GLU A 32 25.46 22.64 -24.29
N VAL A 33 25.00 23.90 -24.26
CA VAL A 33 25.07 24.76 -23.07
C VAL A 33 24.18 24.21 -21.95
N VAL A 34 22.92 23.89 -22.24
CA VAL A 34 21.95 23.42 -21.23
C VAL A 34 22.34 22.04 -20.68
N ALA A 35 22.87 21.15 -21.53
CA ALA A 35 23.36 19.83 -21.12
C ALA A 35 24.59 19.89 -20.20
N CYS A 36 25.39 20.96 -20.28
CA CYS A 36 26.56 21.16 -19.42
C CYS A 36 26.21 21.73 -18.05
N ASP A 37 25.01 22.30 -17.87
CA ASP A 37 24.62 22.88 -16.58
C ASP A 37 24.39 21.75 -15.55
N PRO A 38 25.12 21.75 -14.42
CA PRO A 38 24.96 20.73 -13.39
C PRO A 38 23.55 20.70 -12.77
N SER A 39 22.78 21.79 -12.85
CA SER A 39 21.41 21.87 -12.33
C SER A 39 20.34 21.27 -13.25
N VAL A 40 20.69 20.84 -14.47
CA VAL A 40 19.76 20.31 -15.45
C VAL A 40 19.86 18.79 -15.52
N ASP A 41 18.84 18.07 -15.07
CA ASP A 41 18.84 16.60 -15.04
C ASP A 41 18.31 15.94 -16.32
N ALA A 42 17.52 16.65 -17.12
CA ALA A 42 16.96 16.19 -18.38
C ALA A 42 16.63 17.37 -19.30
N VAL A 43 16.63 17.13 -20.62
CA VAL A 43 16.30 18.14 -21.63
C VAL A 43 15.17 17.63 -22.53
N ILE A 44 14.13 18.44 -22.69
CA ILE A 44 13.06 18.22 -23.67
C ILE A 44 13.17 19.32 -24.73
N VAL A 45 13.58 18.95 -25.94
CA VAL A 45 13.71 19.87 -27.07
C VAL A 45 12.39 19.94 -27.82
N ILE A 46 11.76 21.10 -27.82
CA ILE A 46 10.49 21.32 -28.50
C ILE A 46 10.74 22.08 -29.80
N PHE A 47 10.26 21.53 -30.90
CA PHE A 47 10.27 22.17 -32.22
C PHE A 47 8.86 22.19 -32.80
N ILE A 48 8.36 23.41 -33.01
CA ILE A 48 7.13 23.68 -33.74
C ILE A 48 7.57 24.25 -35.09
N PRO A 49 7.36 23.55 -36.22
CA PRO A 49 7.89 23.99 -37.51
C PRO A 49 7.39 25.40 -37.90
N PRO A 50 8.27 26.40 -38.01
CA PRO A 50 7.91 27.67 -38.61
C PRO A 50 7.91 27.55 -40.13
N LEU A 51 7.53 28.61 -40.84
CA LEU A 51 7.49 28.62 -42.31
C LEU A 51 8.88 28.52 -42.96
N VAL A 52 9.95 28.86 -42.24
CA VAL A 52 11.29 29.08 -42.79
C VAL A 52 12.33 28.04 -42.38
N THR A 53 12.17 27.36 -41.23
CA THR A 53 13.13 26.38 -40.72
C THR A 53 12.66 24.96 -41.00
N LEU A 54 13.52 24.16 -41.62
CA LEU A 54 13.20 22.77 -41.93
C LEU A 54 13.39 21.87 -40.71
N ALA A 55 12.37 21.06 -40.40
CA ALA A 55 12.41 20.09 -39.30
C ALA A 55 13.60 19.11 -39.39
N ALA A 56 14.01 18.75 -40.60
CA ALA A 56 15.14 17.85 -40.85
C ALA A 56 16.49 18.47 -40.42
N ASP A 57 16.67 19.78 -40.62
CA ASP A 57 17.92 20.46 -40.23
C ASP A 57 18.04 20.54 -38.71
N VAL A 58 16.93 20.84 -38.03
CA VAL A 58 16.86 20.85 -36.55
C VAL A 58 17.06 19.44 -35.99
N ALA A 59 16.42 18.42 -36.59
CA ALA A 59 16.59 17.03 -36.17
C ALA A 59 18.05 16.56 -36.27
N ARG A 60 18.74 16.86 -37.38
CA ARG A 60 20.18 16.55 -37.52
C ARG A 60 21.02 17.26 -36.46
N ALA A 61 20.77 18.54 -36.22
CA ALA A 61 21.50 19.31 -35.23
C ALA A 61 21.31 18.78 -33.80
N ILE A 62 20.10 18.30 -33.47
CA ILE A 62 19.82 17.64 -32.20
C ILE A 62 20.60 16.31 -32.09
N CYS A 63 20.62 15.49 -33.15
CA CYS A 63 21.38 14.24 -33.17
C CYS A 63 22.89 14.47 -33.03
N ASP A 64 23.43 15.48 -33.72
CA ASP A 64 24.84 15.86 -33.59
C ASP A 64 25.16 16.30 -32.16
N ALA A 65 24.34 17.18 -31.57
CA ALA A 65 24.49 17.61 -30.19
C ALA A 65 24.47 16.40 -29.23
N ALA A 66 23.51 15.49 -29.40
CA ALA A 66 23.37 14.29 -28.59
C ALA A 66 24.56 13.33 -28.71
N GLY A 67 25.17 13.23 -29.90
CA GLY A 67 26.38 12.42 -30.13
C GLY A 67 27.62 13.00 -29.48
N ASP A 68 27.72 14.33 -29.40
CA ASP A 68 28.85 15.05 -28.80
C ASP A 68 28.69 15.28 -27.28
N MET A 69 27.52 14.94 -26.71
CA MET A 69 27.26 15.09 -25.28
C MET A 69 28.18 14.22 -24.42
N THR A 70 28.94 14.87 -23.54
CA THR A 70 29.86 14.21 -22.61
C THR A 70 29.19 13.70 -21.34
N ARG A 71 28.08 14.34 -20.94
CA ARG A 71 27.27 13.96 -19.77
C ARG A 71 26.12 13.07 -20.23
N SER A 72 25.95 11.94 -19.54
CA SER A 72 24.77 11.07 -19.75
C SER A 72 23.55 11.68 -19.05
N LEU A 73 22.76 12.48 -19.77
CA LEU A 73 21.43 12.93 -19.34
C LEU A 73 20.34 12.52 -20.34
N PRO A 74 19.09 12.31 -19.91
CA PRO A 74 17.98 12.05 -20.82
C PRO A 74 17.71 13.27 -21.71
N LEU A 75 17.79 13.05 -23.02
CA LEU A 75 17.39 14.01 -24.06
C LEU A 75 16.17 13.46 -24.79
N LEU A 76 15.11 14.26 -24.86
CA LEU A 76 13.85 13.91 -25.52
C LEU A 76 13.50 15.00 -26.53
N THR A 77 12.81 14.64 -27.60
CA THR A 77 12.36 15.62 -28.61
C THR A 77 10.86 15.63 -28.76
N VAL A 78 10.33 16.81 -29.09
CA VAL A 78 8.92 17.01 -29.42
C VAL A 78 8.87 17.73 -30.76
N PHE A 79 8.34 17.03 -31.78
CA PHE A 79 8.14 17.60 -33.11
C PHE A 79 6.65 17.73 -33.38
N MET A 80 6.11 18.93 -33.17
CA MET A 80 4.70 19.23 -33.41
C MET A 80 4.44 19.48 -34.90
N SER A 81 4.63 18.43 -35.71
CA SER A 81 4.50 18.49 -37.18
C SER A 81 3.42 17.56 -37.69
N ALA A 82 2.63 18.02 -38.67
CA ALA A 82 1.68 17.17 -39.40
C ALA A 82 2.38 16.04 -40.18
N ARG A 83 3.68 16.15 -40.44
CA ARG A 83 4.48 15.12 -41.13
C ARG A 83 5.03 14.03 -40.18
N GLY A 84 4.72 14.12 -38.89
CA GLY A 84 5.20 13.20 -37.86
C GLY A 84 6.67 13.43 -37.48
N VAL A 85 7.25 12.44 -36.80
CA VAL A 85 8.65 12.49 -36.34
C VAL A 85 9.62 12.47 -37.54
N PRO A 86 10.59 13.41 -37.61
CA PRO A 86 11.64 13.40 -38.63
C PRO A 86 12.38 12.07 -38.74
N LYS A 87 12.73 11.65 -39.97
CA LYS A 87 13.40 10.36 -40.21
C LYS A 87 14.78 10.28 -39.55
N GLU A 88 15.42 11.43 -39.40
CA GLU A 88 16.72 11.59 -38.76
C GLU A 88 16.71 11.22 -37.27
N LEU A 89 15.53 11.24 -36.64
CA LEU A 89 15.32 10.76 -35.25
C LEU A 89 14.86 9.30 -35.21
N GLN A 90 14.50 8.70 -36.36
CA GLN A 90 14.00 7.32 -36.46
C GLN A 90 15.11 6.30 -36.78
N GLY A 91 16.29 6.75 -37.21
CA GLY A 91 17.41 5.88 -37.58
C GLY A 91 18.75 6.59 -37.40
N GLY A 92 19.72 5.88 -36.81
CA GLY A 92 21.04 6.39 -36.46
C GLY A 92 21.63 5.63 -35.26
N ASP A 93 22.89 5.90 -34.93
CA ASP A 93 23.58 5.30 -33.78
C ASP A 93 23.07 5.89 -32.44
N VAL A 94 22.64 7.15 -32.47
CA VAL A 94 22.04 7.85 -31.32
C VAL A 94 20.52 7.73 -31.37
N LYS A 95 19.93 7.08 -30.36
CA LYS A 95 18.47 6.90 -30.26
C LYS A 95 17.87 7.93 -29.33
N ILE A 96 17.16 8.92 -29.89
CA ILE A 96 16.49 9.98 -29.14
C ILE A 96 14.98 9.73 -29.20
N PRO A 97 14.29 9.52 -28.06
CA PRO A 97 12.85 9.34 -28.06
C PRO A 97 12.16 10.65 -28.49
N SER A 98 11.30 10.55 -29.51
CA SER A 98 10.57 11.70 -30.06
C SER A 98 9.07 11.53 -29.95
N TYR A 99 8.39 12.60 -29.54
CA TYR A 99 6.96 12.64 -29.30
C TYR A 99 6.29 13.70 -30.17
N ALA A 100 4.98 13.54 -30.39
CA ALA A 100 4.19 14.52 -31.14
C ALA A 100 3.79 15.74 -30.28
N PHE A 101 3.65 15.54 -28.97
CA PHE A 101 3.19 16.56 -28.02
C PHE A 101 4.06 16.61 -26.75
N PRO A 102 4.24 17.80 -26.13
CA PRO A 102 5.05 17.94 -24.92
C PRO A 102 4.57 17.10 -23.73
N GLU A 103 3.26 16.92 -23.58
CA GLU A 103 2.65 16.18 -22.47
C GLU A 103 3.04 14.70 -22.50
N ASP A 104 3.19 14.12 -23.69
CA ASP A 104 3.63 12.73 -23.84
C ASP A 104 5.10 12.55 -23.47
N ALA A 105 5.95 13.49 -23.89
CA ALA A 105 7.37 13.49 -23.52
C ALA A 105 7.55 13.66 -22.01
N ALA A 106 6.86 14.61 -21.40
CA ALA A 106 6.90 14.84 -19.96
C ALA A 106 6.40 13.61 -19.18
N ARG A 107 5.29 13.00 -19.62
CA ARG A 107 4.71 11.82 -18.97
C ARG A 107 5.61 10.59 -19.10
N ALA A 108 6.26 10.39 -20.25
CA ALA A 108 7.25 9.34 -20.44
C ALA A 108 8.48 9.55 -19.55
N LEU A 109 9.04 10.77 -19.53
CA LEU A 109 10.18 11.12 -18.67
C LEU A 109 9.84 10.89 -17.19
N ALA A 110 8.67 11.34 -16.74
CA ALA A 110 8.22 11.14 -15.35
C ALA A 110 8.15 9.64 -14.98
N ARG A 111 7.70 8.78 -15.90
CA ARG A 111 7.68 7.32 -15.69
C ARG A 111 9.08 6.72 -15.67
N SER A 112 9.98 7.16 -16.54
CA SER A 112 11.38 6.72 -16.55
C SER A 112 12.12 7.13 -15.28
N VAL A 113 11.90 8.36 -14.80
CA VAL A 113 12.44 8.84 -13.52
C VAL A 113 11.87 8.04 -12.36
N GLY A 114 10.55 7.85 -12.31
CA GLY A 114 9.91 7.03 -11.27
C GLY A 114 10.44 5.60 -11.24
N TYR A 115 10.65 5.00 -12.41
CA TYR A 115 11.26 3.67 -12.53
C TYR A 115 12.74 3.66 -12.11
N GLY A 116 13.51 4.68 -12.46
CA GLY A 116 14.91 4.82 -12.06
C GLY A 116 15.05 4.98 -10.55
N ILE A 117 14.22 5.82 -9.93
CA ILE A 117 14.14 5.95 -8.47
C ILE A 117 13.78 4.61 -7.86
N TRP A 118 12.69 3.97 -8.32
CA TRP A 118 12.27 2.67 -7.83
C TRP A 118 13.41 1.66 -7.90
N ARG A 119 14.10 1.51 -9.04
CA ARG A 119 15.25 0.61 -9.22
C ARG A 119 16.41 0.91 -8.29
N ALA A 120 16.66 2.18 -7.99
CA ALA A 120 17.73 2.61 -7.10
C ALA A 120 17.35 2.47 -5.61
N THR A 121 16.06 2.44 -5.28
CA THR A 121 15.58 2.19 -3.93
C THR A 121 16.06 0.81 -3.47
N PRO A 122 16.76 0.71 -2.33
CA PRO A 122 17.16 -0.57 -1.75
C PRO A 122 15.93 -1.47 -1.53
N GLU A 123 16.08 -2.78 -1.69
CA GLU A 123 14.98 -3.75 -1.47
C GLU A 123 14.56 -3.88 0.01
N GLY A 124 15.27 -3.24 0.92
CA GLY A 124 15.08 -3.41 2.36
C GLY A 124 15.62 -4.75 2.86
N ARG A 125 15.31 -5.05 4.11
CA ARG A 125 15.59 -6.35 4.75
C ARG A 125 14.29 -7.11 4.88
N PHE A 126 14.35 -8.40 4.58
CA PHE A 126 13.27 -9.33 4.88
C PHE A 126 13.56 -9.96 6.25
N PRO A 127 12.83 -9.57 7.31
CA PRO A 127 13.11 -10.09 8.65
C PRO A 127 12.88 -11.59 8.71
N GLY A 128 13.83 -12.31 9.31
CA GLY A 128 13.63 -13.70 9.72
C GLY A 128 13.11 -13.73 11.15
N TYR A 129 11.99 -14.41 11.38
CA TYR A 129 11.40 -14.57 12.71
C TYR A 129 11.64 -15.99 13.21
N PRO A 130 12.65 -16.22 14.07
CA PRO A 130 12.97 -17.56 14.57
C PRO A 130 11.89 -18.14 15.49
N ASP A 131 11.02 -17.28 16.02
CA ASP A 131 9.87 -17.60 16.86
C ASP A 131 8.63 -18.06 16.06
N ILE A 132 8.64 -17.97 14.73
CA ILE A 132 7.53 -18.46 13.90
C ILE A 132 7.47 -19.99 13.95
N ARG A 133 6.31 -20.50 14.38
CA ARG A 133 5.98 -21.94 14.43
C ARG A 133 5.24 -22.37 13.17
N ARG A 134 5.94 -22.34 12.03
CA ARG A 134 5.36 -22.62 10.70
C ARG A 134 4.65 -23.97 10.62
N ASP A 135 5.28 -25.03 11.12
CA ASP A 135 4.75 -26.39 11.00
C ASP A 135 3.43 -26.56 11.78
N GLU A 136 3.31 -25.89 12.93
CA GLU A 136 2.07 -25.89 13.72
C GLU A 136 0.93 -25.16 13.00
N ALA A 137 1.22 -24.01 12.39
CA ALA A 137 0.27 -23.27 11.56
C ALA A 137 -0.17 -24.08 10.34
N GLU A 138 0.76 -24.78 9.68
CA GLU A 138 0.46 -25.64 8.53
C GLU A 138 -0.46 -26.80 8.92
N ALA A 139 -0.19 -27.47 10.05
CA ALA A 139 -1.05 -28.54 10.56
C ALA A 139 -2.46 -28.06 10.92
N LEU A 140 -2.58 -26.88 11.52
CA LEU A 140 -3.86 -26.24 11.82
C LEU A 140 -4.65 -25.95 10.54
N ILE A 141 -4.01 -25.33 9.56
CA ILE A 141 -4.64 -25.01 8.26
C ILE A 141 -5.07 -26.29 7.53
N ALA A 142 -4.22 -27.32 7.51
CA ALA A 142 -4.53 -28.59 6.88
C ALA A 142 -5.73 -29.30 7.55
N THR A 143 -5.79 -29.25 8.88
CA THR A 143 -6.92 -29.81 9.65
C THR A 143 -8.23 -29.07 9.35
N ALA A 144 -8.16 -27.74 9.22
CA ALA A 144 -9.32 -26.93 8.89
C ALA A 144 -9.81 -27.19 7.46
N LEU A 145 -8.91 -27.17 6.47
CA LEU A 145 -9.22 -27.23 5.04
C LEU A 145 -10.08 -28.43 4.64
N GLY A 146 -9.87 -29.61 5.24
CA GLY A 146 -10.59 -30.82 4.85
C GLY A 146 -10.59 -31.01 3.32
N ALA A 147 -11.75 -30.85 2.67
CA ALA A 147 -11.91 -30.92 1.21
C ALA A 147 -12.33 -29.60 0.53
N GLY A 148 -12.36 -28.45 1.21
CA GLY A 148 -12.90 -27.22 0.59
C GLY A 148 -12.65 -25.90 1.34
N SER A 149 -13.17 -24.82 0.75
CA SER A 149 -13.09 -23.45 1.29
C SER A 149 -13.84 -23.30 2.61
N ARG A 150 -13.26 -22.61 3.59
CA ARG A 150 -13.96 -22.27 4.84
C ARG A 150 -13.35 -21.09 5.58
N TRP A 151 -14.18 -20.46 6.41
CA TRP A 151 -13.71 -19.58 7.50
C TRP A 151 -13.23 -20.41 8.69
N LEU A 152 -12.10 -20.01 9.28
CA LEU A 152 -11.57 -20.63 10.50
C LEU A 152 -12.42 -20.25 11.71
N ALA A 153 -12.47 -21.14 12.71
CA ALA A 153 -13.10 -20.81 13.99
C ALA A 153 -12.24 -19.79 14.76
N PRO A 154 -12.82 -18.97 15.66
CA PRO A 154 -12.07 -17.96 16.40
C PRO A 154 -10.86 -18.50 17.18
N ASP A 155 -10.97 -19.69 17.78
CA ASP A 155 -9.85 -20.35 18.46
C ASP A 155 -8.72 -20.70 17.49
N ASP A 156 -9.05 -21.21 16.31
CA ASP A 156 -8.08 -21.54 15.27
C ASP A 156 -7.40 -20.28 14.72
N VAL A 157 -8.14 -19.18 14.56
CA VAL A 157 -7.58 -17.87 14.16
C VAL A 157 -6.59 -17.37 15.21
N ALA A 158 -6.96 -17.38 16.48
CA ALA A 158 -6.09 -16.95 17.57
C ALA A 158 -4.84 -17.84 17.67
N GLN A 159 -4.97 -19.15 17.48
CA GLN A 159 -3.85 -20.08 17.45
C GLN A 159 -2.95 -19.85 16.24
N LEU A 160 -3.52 -19.60 15.06
CA LEU A 160 -2.76 -19.29 13.84
C LEU A 160 -1.96 -17.99 14.00
N LEU A 161 -2.58 -16.91 14.49
CA LEU A 161 -1.88 -15.66 14.80
C LEU A 161 -0.75 -15.87 15.81
N SER A 162 -1.00 -16.68 16.85
CA SER A 162 -0.02 -17.05 17.88
C SER A 162 1.17 -17.83 17.31
N CYS A 163 1.00 -18.63 16.26
CA CYS A 163 2.11 -19.29 15.56
C CYS A 163 3.05 -18.27 14.90
N TYR A 164 2.57 -17.06 14.64
CA TYR A 164 3.32 -15.95 14.05
C TYR A 164 3.71 -14.88 15.07
N GLY A 165 3.63 -15.17 16.37
CA GLY A 165 3.98 -14.22 17.44
C GLY A 165 2.97 -13.08 17.60
N LEU A 166 1.81 -13.16 16.94
CA LEU A 166 0.73 -12.20 17.04
C LEU A 166 -0.28 -12.67 18.09
N SER A 167 -0.83 -11.75 18.87
CA SER A 167 -1.77 -12.10 19.94
C SER A 167 -3.04 -11.27 19.84
N MET A 168 -4.14 -11.89 20.28
CA MET A 168 -5.43 -11.23 20.47
C MET A 168 -5.71 -11.08 21.97
N PRO A 169 -6.49 -10.07 22.38
CA PRO A 169 -6.89 -9.91 23.78
C PRO A 169 -7.60 -11.16 24.30
N VAL A 170 -7.33 -11.51 25.56
CA VAL A 170 -7.94 -12.67 26.22
C VAL A 170 -9.47 -12.58 26.14
N TRP A 171 -10.09 -13.67 25.71
CA TRP A 171 -11.53 -13.76 25.53
C TRP A 171 -12.11 -15.10 26.02
N ARG A 172 -13.44 -15.15 26.13
CA ARG A 172 -14.23 -16.31 26.52
C ARG A 172 -15.51 -16.37 25.70
N ARG A 173 -15.93 -17.59 25.34
CA ARG A 173 -17.25 -17.85 24.75
C ARG A 173 -18.26 -18.18 25.84
N ALA A 174 -19.50 -17.72 25.69
CA ALA A 174 -20.60 -18.05 26.58
C ALA A 174 -21.86 -18.37 25.77
N GLY A 175 -22.64 -19.36 26.22
CA GLY A 175 -23.90 -19.73 25.57
C GLY A 175 -25.10 -18.89 26.04
N THR A 176 -25.05 -18.37 27.26
CA THR A 176 -26.15 -17.61 27.87
C THR A 176 -25.67 -16.25 28.40
N ALA A 177 -26.61 -15.35 28.70
CA ALA A 177 -26.29 -14.06 29.33
C ALA A 177 -25.65 -14.26 30.71
N GLU A 178 -26.13 -15.25 31.47
CA GLU A 178 -25.61 -15.67 32.76
C GLU A 178 -24.15 -16.11 32.65
N ASP A 179 -23.86 -17.02 31.71
CA ASP A 179 -22.49 -17.48 31.44
C ASP A 179 -21.58 -16.32 31.01
N ALA A 180 -22.11 -15.35 30.23
CA ALA A 180 -21.36 -14.17 29.82
C ALA A 180 -20.99 -13.29 31.03
N GLY A 181 -21.92 -13.12 31.97
CA GLY A 181 -21.65 -12.44 33.23
C GLY A 181 -20.61 -13.15 34.10
N SER A 182 -20.61 -14.49 34.14
CA SER A 182 -19.60 -15.27 34.85
C SER A 182 -18.22 -15.13 34.19
N ALA A 183 -18.16 -15.27 32.87
CA ALA A 183 -16.94 -15.09 32.09
C ALA A 183 -16.33 -13.69 32.27
N ALA A 184 -17.15 -12.64 32.33
CA ALA A 184 -16.69 -11.28 32.60
C ALA A 184 -16.07 -11.14 34.00
N ALA A 185 -16.65 -11.79 35.01
CA ALA A 185 -16.10 -11.79 36.37
C ALA A 185 -14.76 -12.52 36.44
N GLU A 186 -14.61 -13.63 35.71
CA GLU A 186 -13.34 -14.38 35.62
C GLU A 186 -12.24 -13.61 34.87
N LEU A 187 -12.59 -12.92 33.78
CA LEU A 187 -11.64 -12.11 33.01
C LEU A 187 -11.14 -10.91 33.82
N GLY A 188 -12.03 -10.28 34.60
CA GLY A 188 -11.76 -9.10 35.40
C GLY A 188 -11.51 -7.83 34.56
N GLY A 189 -11.67 -6.67 35.20
CA GLY A 189 -11.53 -5.37 34.55
C GLY A 189 -12.72 -5.01 33.64
N GLN A 190 -12.49 -4.08 32.71
CA GLN A 190 -13.45 -3.73 31.67
C GLN A 190 -13.43 -4.79 30.55
N VAL A 191 -14.62 -5.15 30.09
CA VAL A 191 -14.80 -6.13 29.01
C VAL A 191 -15.67 -5.58 27.89
N VAL A 192 -15.48 -6.18 26.72
CA VAL A 192 -16.31 -6.03 25.54
C VAL A 192 -17.20 -7.26 25.43
N LEU A 193 -18.48 -7.05 25.16
CA LEU A 193 -19.44 -8.09 24.82
C LEU A 193 -19.78 -8.00 23.34
N LYS A 194 -19.52 -9.08 22.59
CA LYS A 194 -19.88 -9.23 21.18
C LYS A 194 -20.89 -10.35 21.03
N ALA A 195 -22.00 -10.12 20.32
CA ALA A 195 -22.91 -11.19 19.93
C ALA A 195 -22.38 -11.93 18.69
N VAL A 196 -22.52 -13.25 18.70
CA VAL A 196 -22.19 -14.13 17.58
C VAL A 196 -23.49 -14.62 16.96
N ALA A 197 -23.74 -14.24 15.71
CA ALA A 197 -24.88 -14.66 14.91
C ALA A 197 -24.41 -14.88 13.46
N PRO A 198 -24.66 -16.07 12.85
CA PRO A 198 -24.15 -16.42 11.51
C PRO A 198 -24.49 -15.43 10.39
N GLU A 199 -25.64 -14.76 10.49
CA GLU A 199 -26.14 -13.82 9.47
C GLU A 199 -25.72 -12.36 9.74
N LEU A 200 -25.07 -12.10 10.86
CA LEU A 200 -24.80 -10.75 11.34
C LEU A 200 -23.38 -10.30 10.94
N VAL A 201 -23.26 -9.90 9.66
CA VAL A 201 -21.97 -9.57 9.04
C VAL A 201 -21.38 -8.26 9.58
N HIS A 202 -22.19 -7.22 9.79
CA HIS A 202 -21.77 -5.92 10.33
C HIS A 202 -22.19 -5.76 11.80
N LYS A 203 -21.43 -6.36 12.71
CA LYS A 203 -21.74 -6.44 14.16
C LYS A 203 -21.96 -5.07 14.81
N THR A 204 -21.13 -4.07 14.51
CA THR A 204 -21.22 -2.75 15.13
C THR A 204 -22.49 -1.99 14.71
N GLU A 205 -22.84 -2.05 13.43
CA GLU A 205 -24.02 -1.37 12.85
C GLU A 205 -25.34 -1.97 13.35
N ALA A 206 -25.35 -3.28 13.62
CA ALA A 206 -26.48 -3.98 14.23
C ALA A 206 -26.55 -3.81 15.77
N GLY A 207 -25.62 -3.05 16.37
CA GLY A 207 -25.51 -2.90 17.82
C GLY A 207 -25.14 -4.19 18.54
N ALA A 208 -24.49 -5.14 17.86
CA ALA A 208 -24.05 -6.43 18.36
C ALA A 208 -22.68 -6.40 19.07
N VAL A 209 -22.20 -5.19 19.39
CA VAL A 209 -21.03 -4.96 20.24
C VAL A 209 -21.41 -3.96 21.35
N ARG A 210 -20.99 -4.24 22.58
CA ARG A 210 -21.04 -3.32 23.71
C ARG A 210 -19.66 -3.26 24.35
N LEU A 211 -19.13 -2.05 24.45
CA LEU A 211 -17.82 -1.74 25.00
C LEU A 211 -17.97 -1.28 26.46
N ASP A 212 -16.85 -1.19 27.17
CA ASP A 212 -16.74 -0.58 28.51
C ASP A 212 -17.71 -1.17 29.55
N LEU A 213 -17.89 -2.49 29.54
CA LEU A 213 -18.75 -3.17 30.52
C LEU A 213 -17.92 -3.60 31.74
N SER A 214 -18.41 -3.28 32.93
CA SER A 214 -17.73 -3.56 34.19
C SER A 214 -18.52 -4.56 35.04
N GLY A 215 -17.97 -5.77 35.13
CA GLY A 215 -18.46 -6.80 36.04
C GLY A 215 -19.73 -7.53 35.57
N SER A 216 -20.04 -8.58 36.33
CA SER A 216 -21.01 -9.62 35.95
C SER A 216 -22.42 -9.10 35.67
N SER A 217 -22.92 -8.19 36.50
CA SER A 217 -24.30 -7.68 36.40
C SER A 217 -24.54 -6.80 35.18
N GLU A 218 -23.55 -5.97 34.82
CA GLU A 218 -23.65 -5.09 33.66
C GLU A 218 -23.60 -5.90 32.36
N VAL A 219 -22.71 -6.89 32.28
CA VAL A 219 -22.61 -7.80 31.13
C VAL A 219 -23.88 -8.61 30.92
N ARG A 220 -24.48 -9.16 32.00
CA ARG A 220 -25.78 -9.88 31.91
C ARG A 220 -26.87 -9.00 31.31
N ARG A 221 -26.99 -7.76 31.80
CA ARG A 221 -27.99 -6.79 31.31
C ARG A 221 -27.75 -6.44 29.85
N ALA A 222 -26.51 -6.12 29.49
CA ALA A 222 -26.13 -5.81 28.12
C ALA A 222 -26.41 -6.97 27.15
N ALA A 223 -26.16 -8.22 27.57
CA ALA A 223 -26.46 -9.42 26.80
C ALA A 223 -27.97 -9.60 26.58
N ALA A 224 -28.78 -9.46 27.64
CA ALA A 224 -30.24 -9.55 27.52
C ALA A 224 -30.82 -8.47 26.59
N ASP A 225 -30.37 -7.22 26.75
CA ASP A 225 -30.81 -6.09 25.93
C ASP A 225 -30.42 -6.27 24.45
N MET A 226 -29.19 -6.74 24.21
CA MET A 226 -28.69 -7.00 22.87
C MET A 226 -29.43 -8.17 22.20
N ALA A 227 -29.66 -9.28 22.91
CA ALA A 227 -30.44 -10.40 22.39
C ALA A 227 -31.85 -9.99 21.99
N ALA A 228 -32.52 -9.18 22.82
CA ALA A 228 -33.83 -8.63 22.49
C ALA A 228 -33.78 -7.74 21.24
N SER A 229 -32.71 -6.96 21.05
CA SER A 229 -32.52 -6.14 19.86
C SER A 229 -32.28 -6.95 18.60
N VAL A 230 -31.40 -7.95 18.66
CA VAL A 230 -31.09 -8.85 17.55
C VAL A 230 -32.34 -9.63 17.13
N ARG A 231 -33.13 -10.12 18.10
CA ARG A 231 -34.43 -10.78 17.84
C ARG A 231 -35.44 -9.86 17.16
N ARG A 232 -35.52 -8.60 17.58
CA ARG A 232 -36.39 -7.61 16.91
C ARG A 232 -35.98 -7.35 15.46
N ALA A 233 -34.71 -7.53 15.12
CA ALA A 233 -34.19 -7.45 13.75
C ALA A 233 -34.38 -8.75 12.95
N GLY A 234 -34.95 -9.81 13.55
CA GLY A 234 -35.24 -11.08 12.87
C GLY A 234 -34.13 -12.12 12.93
N HIS A 235 -33.10 -11.90 13.77
CA HIS A 235 -31.99 -12.84 13.94
C HIS A 235 -31.96 -13.42 15.37
N GLU A 236 -31.25 -14.52 15.58
CA GLU A 236 -31.01 -15.08 16.92
C GLU A 236 -29.51 -15.06 17.24
N VAL A 237 -29.19 -14.78 18.51
CA VAL A 237 -27.81 -14.84 19.01
C VAL A 237 -27.48 -16.29 19.33
N GLU A 238 -26.46 -16.85 18.68
CA GLU A 238 -26.00 -18.22 18.93
C GLU A 238 -25.15 -18.31 20.20
N SER A 239 -24.31 -17.29 20.42
CA SER A 239 -23.41 -17.23 21.57
C SER A 239 -22.86 -15.82 21.78
N TRP A 240 -22.16 -15.64 22.89
CA TRP A 240 -21.49 -14.40 23.28
C TRP A 240 -19.98 -14.59 23.27
N LEU A 241 -19.27 -13.55 22.87
CA LEU A 241 -17.82 -13.43 23.04
C LEU A 241 -17.56 -12.29 24.02
N ILE A 242 -16.90 -12.61 25.12
CA ILE A 242 -16.52 -11.67 26.17
C ILE A 242 -15.00 -11.52 26.09
N GLN A 243 -14.52 -10.31 25.85
CA GLN A 243 -13.11 -10.02 25.60
C GLN A 243 -12.65 -8.91 26.53
N ARG A 244 -11.40 -8.96 27.01
CA ARG A 244 -10.83 -7.83 27.75
C ARG A 244 -10.78 -6.58 26.87
N MET A 245 -11.17 -5.43 27.42
CA MET A 245 -11.02 -4.14 26.75
C MET A 245 -9.53 -3.85 26.53
N VAL A 246 -9.17 -3.40 25.33
CA VAL A 246 -7.83 -2.88 25.02
C VAL A 246 -7.81 -1.37 25.25
N PRO A 247 -6.65 -0.77 25.54
CA PRO A 247 -6.54 0.69 25.62
C PRO A 247 -6.93 1.35 24.30
N ASP A 248 -7.45 2.57 24.39
CA ASP A 248 -7.75 3.38 23.20
C ASP A 248 -6.47 3.70 22.43
N GLY A 249 -6.59 3.78 21.11
CA GLY A 249 -5.49 4.03 20.20
C GLY A 249 -6.00 4.41 18.80
N VAL A 250 -5.10 4.37 17.83
CA VAL A 250 -5.46 4.55 16.43
C VAL A 250 -5.96 3.22 15.89
N GLU A 251 -7.20 3.17 15.41
CA GLU A 251 -7.73 1.99 14.73
C GLU A 251 -7.11 1.87 13.34
N MET A 252 -6.55 0.70 13.06
CA MET A 252 -5.96 0.33 11.77
C MET A 252 -6.60 -0.95 11.27
N LEU A 253 -6.49 -1.21 9.98
CA LEU A 253 -6.84 -2.46 9.32
C LEU A 253 -5.57 -3.06 8.72
N VAL A 254 -5.37 -4.35 8.94
CA VAL A 254 -4.35 -5.13 8.22
C VAL A 254 -5.02 -6.33 7.60
N GLY A 255 -4.91 -6.46 6.28
CA GLY A 255 -5.58 -7.52 5.53
C GLY A 255 -4.65 -8.27 4.58
N VAL A 256 -5.08 -9.45 4.16
CA VAL A 256 -4.46 -10.23 3.09
C VAL A 256 -5.55 -10.71 2.16
N VAL A 257 -5.30 -10.62 0.86
CA VAL A 257 -6.06 -11.33 -0.16
C VAL A 257 -5.10 -12.09 -1.07
N HIS A 258 -5.48 -13.30 -1.49
CA HIS A 258 -4.70 -14.05 -2.46
C HIS A 258 -5.17 -13.73 -3.88
N ASP A 259 -4.32 -13.06 -4.65
CA ASP A 259 -4.53 -12.82 -6.06
C ASP A 259 -4.06 -14.02 -6.91
N PRO A 260 -4.84 -14.51 -7.89
CA PRO A 260 -4.45 -15.65 -8.71
C PRO A 260 -3.17 -15.48 -9.54
N LEU A 261 -2.81 -14.25 -9.89
CA LEU A 261 -1.62 -13.92 -10.69
C LEU A 261 -0.44 -13.53 -9.81
N PHE A 262 -0.69 -12.68 -8.82
CA PHE A 262 0.34 -12.06 -8.00
C PHE A 262 0.58 -12.76 -6.66
N GLY A 263 -0.31 -13.67 -6.25
CA GLY A 263 -0.27 -14.34 -4.95
C GLY A 263 -0.73 -13.43 -3.81
N PRO A 264 -0.17 -13.59 -2.60
CA PRO A 264 -0.62 -12.84 -1.44
C PRO A 264 -0.35 -11.33 -1.57
N VAL A 265 -1.42 -10.55 -1.44
CA VAL A 265 -1.42 -9.09 -1.39
C VAL A 265 -1.76 -8.67 0.04
N VAL A 266 -0.85 -7.96 0.69
CA VAL A 266 -1.05 -7.40 2.03
C VAL A 266 -1.57 -5.98 1.90
N ALA A 267 -2.58 -5.63 2.70
CA ALA A 267 -3.17 -4.30 2.78
C ALA A 267 -2.98 -3.72 4.18
N CYS A 268 -2.72 -2.42 4.25
CA CYS A 268 -2.75 -1.62 5.47
C CYS A 268 -3.59 -0.38 5.21
N GLY A 269 -4.51 -0.06 6.11
CA GLY A 269 -5.29 1.18 6.04
C GLY A 269 -5.71 1.64 7.42
N ALA A 270 -6.17 2.87 7.52
CA ALA A 270 -6.77 3.32 8.77
C ALA A 270 -8.19 2.76 8.92
N GLY A 271 -8.51 2.32 10.13
CA GLY A 271 -9.80 1.76 10.51
C GLY A 271 -10.76 2.82 11.04
N GLY A 272 -11.98 2.38 11.34
CA GLY A 272 -13.03 3.22 11.90
C GLY A 272 -13.96 3.82 10.84
N VAL A 273 -15.23 3.96 11.22
CA VAL A 273 -16.36 4.27 10.30
C VAL A 273 -16.14 5.57 9.50
N ALA A 274 -15.52 6.59 10.10
CA ALA A 274 -15.31 7.87 9.43
C ALA A 274 -14.17 7.84 8.40
N VAL A 275 -13.22 6.91 8.56
CA VAL A 275 -11.99 6.84 7.77
C VAL A 275 -12.11 5.85 6.61
N GLU A 276 -12.99 4.84 6.72
CA GLU A 276 -13.34 3.94 5.61
C GLU A 276 -13.82 4.71 4.36
N LEU A 277 -14.49 5.86 4.54
CA LEU A 277 -14.93 6.72 3.44
C LEU A 277 -13.78 7.36 2.65
N LEU A 278 -12.58 7.46 3.24
CA LEU A 278 -11.41 8.06 2.60
C LEU A 278 -10.72 7.11 1.62
N ASN A 279 -11.03 5.80 1.67
CA ASN A 279 -10.32 4.75 0.92
C ASN A 279 -8.79 4.86 1.09
N ASP A 280 -8.34 5.20 2.30
CA ASP A 280 -6.94 5.39 2.63
C ASP A 280 -6.27 4.04 2.95
N VAL A 281 -5.88 3.34 1.89
CA VAL A 281 -5.31 1.98 1.95
C VAL A 281 -4.07 1.90 1.07
N GLU A 282 -3.01 1.33 1.62
CA GLU A 282 -1.80 0.95 0.92
C GLU A 282 -1.71 -0.57 0.77
N VAL A 283 -1.28 -1.03 -0.40
CA VAL A 283 -1.17 -2.47 -0.71
C VAL A 283 0.23 -2.82 -1.23
N ARG A 284 0.72 -3.99 -0.85
CA ARG A 284 2.01 -4.54 -1.32
C ARG A 284 1.89 -6.05 -1.51
N LEU A 285 2.72 -6.61 -2.40
CA LEU A 285 2.84 -8.06 -2.54
C LEU A 285 3.71 -8.61 -1.41
N ALA A 286 3.33 -9.76 -0.85
CA ALA A 286 4.22 -10.50 0.03
C ALA A 286 5.31 -11.26 -0.78
N PRO A 287 6.48 -11.53 -0.18
CA PRO A 287 6.89 -11.14 1.18
C PRO A 287 7.18 -9.63 1.29
N LEU A 288 6.91 -9.04 2.46
CA LEU A 288 7.20 -7.64 2.75
C LEU A 288 8.62 -7.46 3.31
N SER A 289 9.32 -6.43 2.86
CA SER A 289 10.53 -5.92 3.52
C SER A 289 10.18 -4.92 4.63
N ASP A 290 11.15 -4.63 5.50
CA ASP A 290 11.06 -3.54 6.48
C ASP A 290 10.70 -2.19 5.83
N LEU A 291 11.28 -1.88 4.67
CA LEU A 291 10.98 -0.68 3.90
C LEU A 291 9.57 -0.69 3.31
N ASP A 292 9.05 -1.86 2.89
CA ASP A 292 7.67 -1.97 2.41
C ASP A 292 6.69 -1.64 3.53
N ALA A 293 6.82 -2.27 4.70
CA ALA A 293 5.95 -2.00 5.85
C ALA A 293 6.04 -0.53 6.29
N ALA A 294 7.27 0.00 6.38
CA ALA A 294 7.53 1.39 6.70
C ALA A 294 6.88 2.38 5.72
N THR A 295 6.93 2.06 4.42
CA THR A 295 6.33 2.89 3.37
C THR A 295 4.82 2.78 3.40
N MET A 296 4.26 1.57 3.52
CA MET A 296 2.81 1.36 3.58
C MET A 296 2.17 2.21 4.67
N VAL A 297 2.76 2.26 5.88
CA VAL A 297 2.20 3.04 6.99
C VAL A 297 2.38 4.55 6.78
N ARG A 298 3.56 5.00 6.34
CA ARG A 298 3.87 6.43 6.18
C ARG A 298 3.22 7.09 4.97
N SER A 299 2.81 6.31 3.97
CA SER A 299 2.14 6.81 2.77
C SER A 299 0.64 7.04 2.94
N LEU A 300 0.05 6.56 4.04
CA LEU A 300 -1.35 6.82 4.38
C LEU A 300 -1.60 8.31 4.56
N ALA A 301 -2.70 8.82 4.01
CA ALA A 301 -3.14 10.19 4.27
C ALA A 301 -3.41 10.44 5.76
N THR A 302 -3.78 9.39 6.48
CA THR A 302 -4.06 9.36 7.93
C THR A 302 -2.82 9.13 8.79
N TRP A 303 -1.61 8.98 8.21
CA TRP A 303 -0.33 8.87 8.94
C TRP A 303 -0.19 9.85 10.12
N PRO A 304 -0.60 11.14 10.03
CA PRO A 304 -0.49 12.07 11.15
C PRO A 304 -1.18 11.60 12.44
N LEU A 305 -2.22 10.76 12.36
CA LEU A 305 -2.88 10.17 13.53
C LEU A 305 -1.92 9.26 14.33
N LEU A 306 -1.04 8.53 13.63
CA LEU A 306 -0.04 7.65 14.24
C LEU A 306 1.17 8.45 14.76
N ASP A 307 1.53 9.56 14.11
CA ASP A 307 2.71 10.38 14.47
C ASP A 307 2.42 11.48 15.52
N GLY A 308 1.23 11.45 16.13
CA GLY A 308 0.80 12.39 17.16
C GLY A 308 0.08 13.61 16.58
N TYR A 309 -1.25 13.55 16.53
CA TYR A 309 -2.11 14.63 16.03
C TYR A 309 -2.84 15.34 17.17
N ARG A 310 -2.89 16.68 17.15
CA ARG A 310 -3.61 17.54 18.11
C ARG A 310 -3.33 17.22 19.59
N GLY A 311 -2.07 16.92 19.92
CA GLY A 311 -1.64 16.64 21.29
C GLY A 311 -1.87 15.20 21.76
N ALA A 312 -2.39 14.31 20.89
CA ALA A 312 -2.36 12.88 21.13
C ALA A 312 -0.88 12.38 21.14
N PRO A 313 -0.56 11.36 21.95
CA PRO A 313 0.75 10.74 21.94
C PRO A 313 1.02 10.04 20.61
N LYS A 314 2.30 9.82 20.29
CA LYS A 314 2.68 8.98 19.15
C LYS A 314 2.30 7.54 19.43
N ALA A 315 1.76 6.86 18.42
CA ALA A 315 1.47 5.44 18.48
C ALA A 315 2.76 4.62 18.24
N ASP A 316 2.76 3.35 18.65
CA ASP A 316 3.86 2.43 18.36
C ASP A 316 3.79 1.94 16.90
N VAL A 317 4.32 2.78 16.01
CA VAL A 317 4.42 2.49 14.57
C VAL A 317 5.28 1.26 14.31
N ALA A 318 6.33 1.02 15.11
CA ALA A 318 7.18 -0.15 14.95
C ALA A 318 6.41 -1.44 15.26
N GLY A 319 5.53 -1.41 16.27
CA GLY A 319 4.59 -2.49 16.56
C GLY A 319 3.64 -2.79 15.41
N LEU A 320 3.09 -1.76 14.75
CA LEU A 320 2.24 -1.94 13.55
C LEU A 320 3.04 -2.51 12.37
N GLU A 321 4.25 -2.02 12.14
CA GLU A 321 5.16 -2.54 11.10
C GLU A 321 5.48 -4.03 11.34
N ASP A 322 5.75 -4.45 12.59
CA ASP A 322 5.96 -5.85 12.95
C ASP A 322 4.73 -6.73 12.68
N VAL A 323 3.52 -6.23 12.99
CA VAL A 323 2.25 -6.90 12.63
C VAL A 323 2.15 -7.12 11.12
N LEU A 324 2.42 -6.09 10.31
CA LEU A 324 2.40 -6.19 8.84
C LEU A 324 3.39 -7.24 8.33
N LEU A 325 4.62 -7.20 8.83
CA LEU A 325 5.68 -8.11 8.41
C LEU A 325 5.36 -9.57 8.78
N ARG A 326 4.83 -9.82 9.97
CA ARG A 326 4.43 -11.17 10.43
C ARG A 326 3.22 -11.70 9.68
N ILE A 327 2.23 -10.85 9.37
CA ILE A 327 1.09 -11.21 8.52
C ILE A 327 1.56 -11.49 7.08
N GLY A 328 2.47 -10.68 6.54
CA GLY A 328 3.08 -10.93 5.23
C GLY A 328 3.84 -12.26 5.18
N ALA A 329 4.58 -12.60 6.24
CA ALA A 329 5.22 -13.90 6.38
C ALA A 329 4.22 -15.06 6.46
N MET A 330 3.09 -14.89 7.17
CA MET A 330 2.02 -15.88 7.24
C MET A 330 1.43 -16.18 5.87
N ALA A 331 1.10 -15.12 5.12
CA ALA A 331 0.52 -15.24 3.79
C ALA A 331 1.47 -15.91 2.79
N GLU A 332 2.77 -15.59 2.87
CA GLU A 332 3.80 -16.21 2.03
C GLU A 332 4.01 -17.69 2.36
N ASN A 333 4.08 -18.04 3.66
CA ASN A 333 4.27 -19.41 4.11
C ASN A 333 3.05 -20.31 3.86
N HIS A 334 1.85 -19.71 3.85
CA HIS A 334 0.59 -20.43 3.72
C HIS A 334 -0.28 -19.84 2.62
N PRO A 335 -0.01 -20.14 1.34
CA PRO A 335 -0.83 -19.69 0.22
C PRO A 335 -2.31 -20.08 0.32
N ALA A 336 -2.63 -21.10 1.12
CA ALA A 336 -4.00 -21.52 1.41
C ALA A 336 -4.78 -20.51 2.24
N VAL A 337 -4.11 -19.57 2.92
CA VAL A 337 -4.75 -18.39 3.53
C VAL A 337 -5.07 -17.42 2.39
N VAL A 338 -6.31 -17.49 1.91
CA VAL A 338 -6.77 -16.69 0.77
C VAL A 338 -7.37 -15.36 1.16
N GLU A 339 -7.77 -15.24 2.43
CA GLU A 339 -8.26 -14.00 3.02
C GLU A 339 -7.89 -13.96 4.49
N LEU A 340 -7.33 -12.85 4.94
CA LEU A 340 -7.16 -12.50 6.34
C LEU A 340 -7.61 -11.06 6.51
N ASP A 341 -8.40 -10.81 7.55
CA ASP A 341 -8.85 -9.47 7.91
C ASP A 341 -8.64 -9.27 9.41
N CYS A 342 -7.65 -8.46 9.77
CA CYS A 342 -7.43 -7.98 11.13
C CYS A 342 -8.01 -6.58 11.24
N ASN A 343 -9.25 -6.49 11.72
CA ASN A 343 -10.00 -5.25 11.80
C ASN A 343 -10.87 -5.18 13.07
N PRO A 344 -10.53 -4.32 14.06
CA PRO A 344 -9.40 -3.41 14.05
C PRO A 344 -8.11 -4.04 14.59
N VAL A 345 -6.97 -3.51 14.14
CA VAL A 345 -5.70 -3.48 14.86
C VAL A 345 -5.63 -2.16 15.61
N MET A 346 -5.63 -2.20 16.94
CA MET A 346 -5.54 -1.01 17.79
C MET A 346 -4.07 -0.67 18.02
N VAL A 347 -3.62 0.51 17.59
CA VAL A 347 -2.24 0.97 17.77
C VAL A 347 -2.18 2.03 18.87
N THR A 348 -1.61 1.64 20.01
CA THR A 348 -1.41 2.49 21.19
C THR A 348 0.06 2.91 21.27
N PRO A 349 0.44 3.83 22.17
CA PRO A 349 1.86 4.15 22.41
C PRO A 349 2.70 2.95 22.90
N GLU A 350 2.07 1.89 23.39
CA GLU A 350 2.71 0.70 23.96
C GLU A 350 2.77 -0.49 22.99
N GLY A 351 2.04 -0.45 21.87
CA GLY A 351 2.04 -1.54 20.90
C GLY A 351 0.87 -1.54 19.93
N ALA A 352 0.88 -2.50 19.00
CA ALA A 352 -0.23 -2.80 18.10
C ALA A 352 -0.93 -4.10 18.51
N ILE A 353 -2.25 -4.07 18.66
CA ILE A 353 -3.05 -5.18 19.21
C ILE A 353 -4.15 -5.55 18.22
N ILE A 354 -4.18 -6.81 17.78
CA ILE A 354 -5.25 -7.32 16.90
C ILE A 354 -6.50 -7.58 17.74
N VAL A 355 -7.55 -6.79 17.56
CA VAL A 355 -8.77 -6.85 18.40
C VAL A 355 -9.77 -7.87 17.86
N ASP A 356 -9.94 -7.91 16.55
CA ASP A 356 -10.74 -8.91 15.85
C ASP A 356 -9.97 -9.39 14.61
N ALA A 357 -10.16 -10.65 14.27
CA ALA A 357 -9.52 -11.26 13.12
C ALA A 357 -10.42 -12.32 12.50
N ARG A 358 -10.42 -12.39 11.17
CA ARG A 358 -11.07 -13.45 10.40
C ARG A 358 -10.10 -13.98 9.37
N VAL A 359 -10.12 -15.29 9.18
CA VAL A 359 -9.26 -15.97 8.21
C VAL A 359 -10.09 -16.96 7.41
N ARG A 360 -9.99 -16.88 6.08
CA ARG A 360 -10.55 -17.85 5.15
C ARG A 360 -9.43 -18.63 4.51
N VAL A 361 -9.59 -19.95 4.49
CA VAL A 361 -8.63 -20.88 3.89
C VAL A 361 -9.25 -21.63 2.72
N GLU A 362 -8.47 -21.85 1.67
CA GLU A 362 -8.85 -22.62 0.49
C GLU A 362 -7.75 -23.55 0.00
N PRO A 363 -8.09 -24.70 -0.60
CA PRO A 363 -7.12 -25.52 -1.32
C PRO A 363 -6.58 -24.73 -2.50
N VAL A 364 -5.28 -24.43 -2.49
CA VAL A 364 -4.59 -23.75 -3.59
C VAL A 364 -3.65 -24.71 -4.31
N GLY A 365 -3.50 -24.48 -5.62
CA GLY A 365 -2.49 -25.14 -6.44
C GLY A 365 -1.06 -24.73 -6.01
N PRO A 366 -0.02 -25.38 -6.57
CA PRO A 366 1.36 -25.05 -6.24
C PRO A 366 1.65 -23.56 -6.56
N PRO A 367 2.38 -22.84 -5.70
CA PRO A 367 2.67 -21.43 -5.89
C PRO A 367 3.48 -21.18 -7.16
N LEU A 368 3.26 -20.02 -7.80
CA LEU A 368 4.10 -19.56 -8.92
C LEU A 368 5.54 -19.29 -8.41
N PRO A 369 6.57 -19.50 -9.24
CA PRO A 369 7.96 -19.29 -8.84
C PRO A 369 8.23 -17.86 -8.34
N ILE A 370 8.94 -17.72 -7.22
CA ILE A 370 9.32 -16.43 -6.58
C ILE A 370 10.04 -15.48 -7.55
N SER A 371 10.75 -16.00 -8.55
CA SER A 371 11.44 -15.22 -9.59
C SER A 371 10.52 -14.35 -10.45
N ALA A 372 9.20 -14.61 -10.45
CA ALA A 372 8.22 -13.75 -11.11
C ALA A 372 7.82 -12.52 -10.28
N ARG A 373 8.20 -12.46 -8.99
CA ARG A 373 7.73 -11.46 -8.01
C ARG A 373 8.84 -10.58 -7.44
N ARG A 374 10.10 -10.82 -7.82
CA ARG A 374 11.26 -10.05 -7.38
C ARG A 374 11.86 -9.27 -8.55
N ARG A 375 12.53 -8.15 -8.24
CA ARG A 375 13.28 -7.39 -9.23
C ARG A 375 14.44 -8.26 -9.73
N LEU A 376 14.64 -8.32 -11.03
CA LEU A 376 15.82 -8.95 -11.66
C LEU A 376 17.02 -7.99 -11.64
#